data_AF-C7NSK6-F1
#
_entry.id   AF-C7NSK6-F1
#
_cell.length_a   1.000
_cell.length_b   1.000
_cell.length_c   1.000
_cell.angle_alpha   90.00
_cell.angle_beta   90.00
_cell.angle_gamma   90.00
#
_symmetry.space_group_name_H-M   'P 1'
#
loop_
_entity.id
_entity.type
_entity.pdbx_description
1 polymer ?
#
loop_
_entity_poly.entity_id
_entity_poly.type
_entity_poly.pdbx_seq_one_letter_code
_entity_poly.pdbx_strand_id
1 'polypeptide(L)'
;MQTDSGSWLRRVARERPLGVTAVLSAIGYALVAGAFAGAIPLFPPLDRSTVNLFGHLIAVVNASALSAILAGVYFIKHDEVEKHRAAMLTAFALIAVFLVLYLWKVGGGFEKSITVTGPPEIAYLLMLAVHIILSVVAVPVVLYAVILGLTHTPAELRSTAHARVGRIAVAAWSISLFLGIVTYVMLNHVYGWVPRESMLLLVAVPRPVWDLGGESGGRE
;
A
#
# COMPACT_ATOMS: atom_id res chain seq x y z
N MET A 1 -13.59 15.26 37.14
CA MET A 1 -12.26 15.57 36.61
C MET A 1 -12.10 14.81 35.29
N GLN A 2 -12.51 15.44 34.19
CA GLN A 2 -12.50 14.82 32.86
C GLN A 2 -11.13 15.11 32.24
N THR A 3 -10.25 14.11 32.27
CA THR A 3 -8.95 14.23 31.62
C THR A 3 -9.18 14.32 30.11
N ASP A 4 -8.79 15.44 29.50
CA ASP A 4 -8.78 15.65 28.05
C ASP A 4 -7.83 14.64 27.38
N SER A 5 -8.30 13.43 27.12
CA SER A 5 -7.54 12.37 26.45
C SER A 5 -6.99 12.84 25.09
N GLY A 6 -7.74 13.72 24.41
CA GLY A 6 -7.30 14.35 23.15
C GLY A 6 -6.10 15.27 23.30
N SER A 7 -6.01 16.03 24.41
CA SER A 7 -4.86 16.90 24.69
C SER A 7 -3.59 16.10 25.01
N TRP A 8 -3.75 14.96 25.69
CA TRP A 8 -2.64 14.08 26.05
C TRP A 8 -2.09 13.37 24.82
N LEU A 9 -2.94 12.78 23.98
CA LEU A 9 -2.52 12.13 22.73
C LEU A 9 -1.76 13.08 21.81
N ARG A 10 -2.29 14.30 21.64
CA ARG A 10 -1.64 15.33 20.82
C ARG A 10 -0.28 15.73 21.37
N ARG A 11 -0.14 15.82 22.70
CA ARG A 11 1.13 16.12 23.38
C ARG A 11 2.16 15.01 23.15
N VAL A 12 1.78 13.76 23.35
CA VAL A 12 2.67 12.60 23.12
C VAL A 12 3.12 12.52 21.66
N ALA A 13 2.22 12.74 20.71
CA ALA A 13 2.55 12.75 19.28
C ALA A 13 3.54 13.87 18.91
N ARG A 14 3.44 15.03 19.57
CA ARG A 14 4.35 16.16 19.36
C ARG A 14 5.72 15.92 20.00
N GLU A 15 5.76 15.38 21.22
CA GLU A 15 6.99 15.17 22.00
C GLU A 15 7.79 13.93 21.56
N ARG A 16 7.11 12.89 21.08
CA ARG A 16 7.72 11.60 20.70
C ARG A 16 7.28 11.12 19.32
N PRO A 17 7.45 11.93 18.25
CA PRO A 17 6.94 11.60 16.91
C PRO A 17 7.51 10.29 16.36
N LEU A 18 8.80 9.99 16.63
CA LEU A 18 9.44 8.74 16.23
C LEU A 18 8.84 7.52 16.94
N GLY A 19 8.61 7.62 18.25
CA GLY A 19 8.01 6.53 19.04
C GLY A 19 6.59 6.21 18.58
N VAL A 20 5.77 7.24 18.35
CA VAL A 20 4.41 7.06 17.80
C VAL A 20 4.45 6.46 16.40
N THR A 21 5.35 6.94 15.54
CA THR A 21 5.56 6.37 14.19
C THR A 21 5.90 4.89 14.26
N ALA A 22 6.85 4.50 15.12
CA ALA A 22 7.29 3.12 15.25
C ALA A 22 6.15 2.19 15.70
N VAL A 23 5.38 2.61 16.71
CA VAL A 23 4.22 1.84 17.21
C VAL A 23 3.15 1.69 16.13
N LEU A 24 2.75 2.79 15.47
CA LEU A 24 1.73 2.73 14.41
C LEU A 24 2.19 1.89 13.21
N SER A 25 3.46 1.98 12.83
CA SER A 25 4.03 1.16 11.75
C SER A 25 4.04 -0.31 12.13
N ALA A 26 4.44 -0.66 13.36
CA ALA A 26 4.44 -2.03 13.85
C ALA A 26 3.03 -2.64 13.86
N ILE A 27 2.02 -1.87 14.30
CA ILE A 27 0.61 -2.28 14.23
C ILE A 27 0.19 -2.52 12.78
N GLY A 28 0.49 -1.59 11.88
CA GLY A 28 0.17 -1.72 10.45
C GLY A 28 0.80 -2.98 9.83
N TYR A 29 2.08 -3.23 10.10
CA TYR A 29 2.76 -4.43 9.61
C TYR A 29 2.21 -5.72 10.22
N ALA A 30 1.88 -5.73 11.51
CA ALA A 30 1.27 -6.88 12.15
C ALA A 30 -0.10 -7.22 11.54
N LEU A 31 -0.90 -6.20 11.21
CA LEU A 31 -2.19 -6.39 10.51
C LEU A 31 -1.99 -6.97 9.11
N VAL A 32 -1.04 -6.44 8.34
CA VAL A 32 -0.72 -6.97 7.00
C VAL A 32 -0.24 -8.41 7.09
N ALA A 33 0.74 -8.70 7.95
CA ALA A 33 1.29 -10.04 8.13
C ALA A 33 0.21 -11.03 8.60
N GLY A 34 -0.63 -10.62 9.57
CA GLY A 34 -1.72 -11.45 10.07
C GLY A 34 -2.78 -11.76 9.02
N ALA A 35 -3.11 -10.80 8.14
CA ALA A 35 -4.04 -11.03 7.04
C ALA A 35 -3.49 -12.05 6.03
N PHE A 36 -2.20 -11.96 5.70
CA PHE A 36 -1.53 -12.93 4.83
C PHE A 36 -1.39 -14.32 5.45
N ALA A 37 -1.20 -14.38 6.77
CA ALA A 37 -1.12 -15.64 7.50
C ALA A 37 -2.49 -16.30 7.73
N GLY A 38 -3.60 -15.65 7.34
CA GLY A 38 -4.95 -16.12 7.69
C GLY A 38 -5.24 -16.09 9.20
N ALA A 39 -4.40 -15.40 9.99
CA ALA A 39 -4.47 -15.36 11.44
C ALA A 39 -5.50 -14.34 11.97
N ILE A 40 -6.10 -13.55 11.07
CA ILE A 40 -7.08 -12.51 11.40
C ILE A 40 -8.47 -13.01 10.99
N PRO A 41 -9.30 -13.49 11.94
CA PRO A 41 -10.66 -13.99 11.66
C PRO A 41 -11.67 -12.85 11.47
N LEU A 42 -11.26 -11.73 10.84
CA LEU A 42 -12.09 -10.55 10.65
C LEU A 42 -12.74 -10.49 9.27
N PHE A 43 -12.21 -11.21 8.29
CA PHE A 43 -12.61 -11.05 6.89
C PHE A 43 -13.49 -12.22 6.45
N PRO A 44 -14.78 -11.98 6.16
CA PRO A 44 -15.64 -13.03 5.63
C PRO A 44 -15.15 -13.48 4.25
N PRO A 45 -15.36 -14.77 3.88
CA PRO A 45 -15.02 -15.26 2.55
C PRO A 45 -15.68 -14.43 1.45
N LEU A 46 -14.90 -14.11 0.42
CA LEU A 46 -15.29 -13.35 -0.74
C LEU A 46 -15.38 -14.27 -1.95
N ASP A 47 -16.42 -14.06 -2.76
CA ASP A 47 -16.50 -14.71 -4.06
C ASP A 47 -15.55 -14.05 -5.07
N ARG A 48 -15.30 -14.74 -6.19
CA ARG A 48 -14.38 -14.26 -7.23
C ARG A 48 -14.75 -12.89 -7.79
N SER A 49 -16.05 -12.59 -7.93
CA SER A 49 -16.49 -11.32 -8.50
C SER A 49 -16.19 -10.15 -7.57
N THR A 50 -16.41 -10.33 -6.25
CA THR A 50 -16.08 -9.32 -5.24
C THR A 50 -14.58 -9.10 -5.12
N VAL A 51 -13.76 -10.17 -5.17
CA VAL A 51 -12.29 -10.04 -5.17
C VAL A 51 -11.80 -9.19 -6.36
N ASN A 52 -12.40 -9.39 -7.55
CA ASN A 52 -12.06 -8.59 -8.73
C ASN A 52 -12.54 -7.14 -8.58
N LEU A 53 -13.76 -6.91 -8.09
CA LEU A 53 -14.28 -5.58 -7.81
C LEU A 53 -13.37 -4.81 -6.85
N PHE A 54 -12.94 -5.44 -5.76
CA PHE A 54 -12.00 -4.84 -4.81
C PHE A 54 -10.68 -4.49 -5.50
N GLY A 55 -10.19 -5.33 -6.40
CA GLY A 55 -9.03 -5.03 -7.23
C GLY A 55 -9.20 -3.75 -8.07
N HIS A 56 -10.36 -3.56 -8.69
CA HIS A 56 -10.68 -2.34 -9.44
C HIS A 56 -10.78 -1.10 -8.54
N LEU A 57 -11.47 -1.22 -7.40
CA LEU A 57 -11.61 -0.13 -6.42
C LEU A 57 -10.26 0.29 -5.86
N ILE A 58 -9.41 -0.67 -5.50
CA ILE A 58 -8.03 -0.45 -5.05
C ILE A 58 -7.24 0.35 -6.09
N ALA A 59 -7.36 0.01 -7.38
CA ALA A 59 -6.66 0.73 -8.43
C ALA A 59 -7.15 2.19 -8.55
N VAL A 60 -8.45 2.42 -8.49
CA VAL A 60 -9.04 3.77 -8.52
C VAL A 60 -8.62 4.60 -7.30
N VAL A 61 -8.68 4.02 -6.10
CA VAL A 61 -8.26 4.68 -4.86
C VAL A 61 -6.78 5.04 -4.91
N ASN A 62 -5.92 4.13 -5.36
CA ASN A 62 -4.49 4.39 -5.49
C ASN A 62 -4.16 5.44 -6.56
N ALA A 63 -4.86 5.45 -7.68
CA ALA A 63 -4.72 6.49 -8.71
C ALA A 63 -5.17 7.87 -8.18
N SER A 64 -6.24 7.90 -7.39
CA SER A 64 -6.72 9.13 -6.73
C SER A 64 -5.71 9.62 -5.68
N ALA A 65 -5.13 8.70 -4.89
CA ALA A 65 -4.11 9.03 -3.91
C ALA A 65 -2.84 9.58 -4.58
N LEU A 66 -2.39 8.95 -5.67
CA LEU A 66 -1.24 9.43 -6.45
C LEU A 66 -1.52 10.85 -6.98
N SER A 67 -2.70 11.09 -7.51
CA SER A 67 -3.11 12.41 -8.01
C SER A 67 -3.12 13.47 -6.90
N ALA A 68 -3.63 13.11 -5.71
CA ALA A 68 -3.60 13.99 -4.53
C ALA A 68 -2.15 14.30 -4.10
N ILE A 69 -1.23 13.33 -4.14
CA ILE A 69 0.19 13.57 -3.83
C ILE A 69 0.79 14.55 -4.84
N LEU A 70 0.59 14.32 -6.14
CA LEU A 70 1.11 15.19 -7.19
C LEU A 70 0.55 16.61 -7.09
N ALA A 71 -0.75 16.75 -6.80
CA ALA A 71 -1.38 18.05 -6.52
C ALA A 71 -0.77 18.72 -5.29
N GLY A 72 -0.54 17.98 -4.20
CA GLY A 72 0.10 18.53 -3.01
C GLY A 72 1.55 18.96 -3.25
N VAL A 73 2.30 18.26 -4.12
CA VAL A 73 3.64 18.69 -4.57
C VAL A 73 3.55 19.96 -5.41
N TYR A 74 2.54 20.08 -6.27
CA TYR A 74 2.29 21.31 -7.02
C TYR A 74 2.00 22.48 -6.08
N PHE A 75 1.11 22.32 -5.10
CA PHE A 75 0.74 23.38 -4.16
C PHE A 75 1.92 23.86 -3.32
N ILE A 76 2.74 22.95 -2.77
CA ILE A 76 3.87 23.37 -1.95
C ILE A 76 4.95 24.11 -2.76
N LYS A 77 5.08 23.83 -4.06
CA LYS A 77 5.97 24.58 -4.97
C LYS A 77 5.49 26.00 -5.23
N HIS A 78 4.20 26.28 -5.05
CA HIS A 78 3.58 27.60 -5.20
C HIS A 78 3.31 28.28 -3.85
N ASP A 79 3.92 27.80 -2.76
CA ASP A 79 3.72 28.29 -1.38
C ASP A 79 2.27 28.22 -0.87
N GLU A 80 1.44 27.38 -1.50
CA GLU A 80 0.02 27.14 -1.16
C GLU A 80 -0.08 26.08 -0.06
N VAL A 81 0.41 26.41 1.15
CA VAL A 81 0.61 25.46 2.26
C VAL A 81 -0.69 24.79 2.72
N GLU A 82 -1.81 25.51 2.77
CA GLU A 82 -3.10 24.95 3.18
C GLU A 82 -3.61 23.89 2.19
N LYS A 83 -3.51 24.17 0.90
CA LYS A 83 -3.89 23.23 -0.17
C LYS A 83 -2.96 22.02 -0.19
N HIS A 84 -1.66 22.23 0.01
CA HIS A 84 -0.69 21.13 0.20
C HIS A 84 -1.12 20.21 1.34
N ARG A 85 -1.43 20.78 2.52
CA ARG A 85 -1.86 20.00 3.69
C ARG A 85 -3.14 19.22 3.41
N ALA A 86 -4.14 19.86 2.80
CA ALA A 86 -5.39 19.19 2.43
C ALA A 86 -5.16 18.02 1.46
N ALA A 87 -4.30 18.22 0.45
CA ALA A 87 -3.96 17.19 -0.53
C ALA A 87 -3.22 16.00 0.12
N MET A 88 -2.24 16.25 0.99
CA MET A 88 -1.50 15.19 1.70
C MET A 88 -2.40 14.38 2.65
N LEU A 89 -3.31 15.05 3.37
CA LEU A 89 -4.28 14.37 4.24
C LEU A 89 -5.30 13.56 3.43
N THR A 90 -5.72 14.07 2.27
CA THR A 90 -6.58 13.32 1.35
C THR A 90 -5.88 12.06 0.84
N ALA A 91 -4.61 12.18 0.40
CA ALA A 91 -3.83 11.02 -0.01
C ALA A 91 -3.67 10.00 1.14
N PHE A 92 -3.40 10.47 2.36
CA PHE A 92 -3.26 9.59 3.52
C PHE A 92 -4.57 8.85 3.84
N ALA A 93 -5.71 9.54 3.80
CA ALA A 93 -7.02 8.93 4.01
C ALA A 93 -7.35 7.90 2.92
N LEU A 94 -7.08 8.21 1.65
CA LEU A 94 -7.28 7.27 0.55
C LEU A 94 -6.41 6.01 0.71
N ILE A 95 -5.18 6.14 1.22
CA ILE A 95 -4.33 4.97 1.47
C ILE A 95 -4.79 4.14 2.68
N ALA A 96 -5.39 4.77 3.68
CA ALA A 96 -6.08 4.02 4.74
C ALA A 96 -7.26 3.21 4.17
N VAL A 97 -8.06 3.79 3.26
CA VAL A 97 -9.14 3.08 2.56
C VAL A 97 -8.59 1.93 1.71
N PHE A 98 -7.53 2.17 0.94
CA PHE A 98 -6.82 1.12 0.20
C PHE A 98 -6.41 -0.02 1.12
N LEU A 99 -5.82 0.27 2.27
CA LEU A 99 -5.37 -0.76 3.21
C LEU A 99 -6.53 -1.62 3.70
N VAL A 100 -7.67 -1.02 4.05
CA VAL A 100 -8.87 -1.77 4.46
C VAL A 100 -9.37 -2.68 3.33
N LEU A 101 -9.52 -2.14 2.11
CA LEU A 101 -9.95 -2.91 0.94
C LEU A 101 -8.99 -4.06 0.63
N TYR A 102 -7.68 -3.80 0.71
CA TYR A 102 -6.64 -4.76 0.43
C TYR A 102 -6.60 -5.90 1.45
N LEU A 103 -6.62 -5.57 2.75
CA LEU A 103 -6.62 -6.59 3.80
C LEU A 103 -7.86 -7.48 3.72
N TRP A 104 -9.03 -6.90 3.39
CA TRP A 104 -10.23 -7.69 3.18
C TRP A 104 -10.12 -8.56 1.92
N LYS A 105 -9.67 -8.00 0.79
CA LYS A 105 -9.44 -8.76 -0.44
C LYS A 105 -8.53 -9.98 -0.21
N VAL A 106 -7.44 -9.80 0.53
CA VAL A 106 -6.43 -10.83 0.80
C VAL A 106 -6.91 -11.83 1.84
N GLY A 107 -7.50 -11.36 2.94
CA GLY A 107 -7.92 -12.21 4.06
C GLY A 107 -9.21 -12.98 3.81
N GLY A 108 -10.13 -12.44 3.01
CA GLY A 108 -11.37 -13.10 2.62
C GLY A 108 -11.30 -13.78 1.24
N GLY A 109 -10.25 -13.54 0.45
CA GLY A 109 -10.19 -13.96 -0.96
C GLY A 109 -8.81 -14.50 -1.36
N PHE A 110 -8.31 -14.03 -2.50
CA PHE A 110 -7.05 -14.50 -3.09
C PHE A 110 -6.25 -13.36 -3.73
N GLU A 111 -4.98 -13.64 -4.02
CA GLU A 111 -4.14 -12.77 -4.85
C GLU A 111 -4.02 -13.27 -6.29
N LYS A 112 -3.75 -12.34 -7.21
CA LYS A 112 -3.57 -12.68 -8.63
C LYS A 112 -2.10 -13.00 -8.91
N SER A 113 -1.83 -14.17 -9.48
CA SER A 113 -0.52 -14.52 -10.04
C SER A 113 -0.55 -14.38 -11.55
N ILE A 114 0.37 -13.60 -12.12
CA ILE A 114 0.51 -13.46 -13.58
C ILE A 114 0.78 -14.83 -14.24
N THR A 115 0.28 -15.05 -15.45
CA THR A 115 0.46 -16.32 -16.20
C THR A 115 1.51 -16.25 -17.31
N VAL A 116 2.04 -15.06 -17.62
CA VAL A 116 3.11 -14.91 -18.61
C VAL A 116 4.39 -15.57 -18.08
N THR A 117 5.18 -16.14 -18.99
CA THR A 117 6.47 -16.76 -18.69
C THR A 117 7.61 -16.05 -19.41
N GLY A 118 8.85 -16.29 -18.97
CA GLY A 118 10.05 -15.76 -19.61
C GLY A 118 10.38 -14.31 -19.22
N PRO A 119 11.05 -13.53 -20.08
CA PRO A 119 11.50 -12.18 -19.73
C PRO A 119 10.42 -11.23 -19.17
N PRO A 120 9.16 -11.22 -19.68
CA PRO A 120 8.10 -10.38 -19.11
C PRO A 120 7.73 -10.75 -17.66
N GLU A 121 7.79 -12.03 -17.31
CA GLU A 121 7.54 -12.50 -15.94
C GLU A 121 8.60 -11.95 -14.98
N ILE A 122 9.88 -12.04 -15.37
CA ILE A 122 11.00 -11.54 -14.56
C ILE A 122 10.86 -10.02 -14.35
N ALA A 123 10.56 -9.28 -15.42
CA ALA A 123 10.36 -7.83 -15.34
C ALA A 123 9.20 -7.47 -14.39
N TYR A 124 8.08 -8.20 -14.49
CA TYR A 124 6.93 -8.05 -13.60
C TYR A 124 7.31 -8.33 -12.14
N LEU A 125 8.02 -9.43 -11.85
CA LEU A 125 8.39 -9.81 -10.50
C LEU A 125 9.39 -8.83 -9.87
N LEU A 126 10.36 -8.34 -10.64
CA LEU A 126 11.29 -7.30 -10.19
C LEU A 126 10.56 -5.99 -9.88
N MET A 127 9.68 -5.55 -10.78
CA MET A 127 8.83 -4.37 -10.57
C MET A 127 7.96 -4.53 -9.33
N LEU A 128 7.34 -5.69 -9.14
CA LEU A 128 6.49 -5.99 -7.98
C LEU A 128 7.30 -6.00 -6.68
N ALA A 129 8.51 -6.56 -6.69
CA ALA A 129 9.41 -6.52 -5.54
C ALA A 129 9.77 -5.08 -5.15
N VAL A 130 10.12 -4.24 -6.14
CA VAL A 130 10.38 -2.81 -5.91
C VAL A 130 9.16 -2.12 -5.34
N HIS A 131 7.97 -2.36 -5.91
CA HIS A 131 6.72 -1.82 -5.39
C HIS A 131 6.50 -2.18 -3.91
N ILE A 132 6.65 -3.46 -3.55
CA ILE A 132 6.45 -3.94 -2.17
C ILE A 132 7.46 -3.29 -1.21
N ILE A 133 8.74 -3.26 -1.57
CA ILE A 133 9.78 -2.65 -0.73
C ILE A 133 9.49 -1.16 -0.51
N LEU A 134 9.15 -0.44 -1.58
CA LEU A 134 8.79 0.98 -1.47
C LEU A 134 7.54 1.19 -0.63
N SER A 135 6.53 0.33 -0.75
CA SER A 135 5.32 0.38 0.07
C SER A 135 5.63 0.18 1.54
N VAL A 136 6.46 -0.81 1.90
CA VAL A 136 6.90 -1.04 3.28
C VAL A 136 7.65 0.19 3.80
N VAL A 137 8.67 0.67 3.09
CA VAL A 137 9.45 1.84 3.51
C VAL A 137 8.59 3.11 3.62
N ALA A 138 7.60 3.28 2.74
CA ALA A 138 6.74 4.45 2.75
C ALA A 138 5.91 4.58 4.04
N VAL A 139 5.49 3.48 4.68
CA VAL A 139 4.64 3.51 5.87
C VAL A 139 5.22 4.38 7.00
N PRO A 140 6.41 4.07 7.57
CA PRO A 140 6.97 4.86 8.66
C PRO A 140 7.35 6.27 8.21
N VAL A 141 7.80 6.45 6.97
CA VAL A 141 8.23 7.73 6.44
C VAL A 141 7.05 8.70 6.28
N VAL A 142 5.92 8.22 5.74
CA VAL A 142 4.68 9.00 5.58
C VAL A 142 4.05 9.27 6.94
N LEU A 143 3.96 8.26 7.82
CA LEU A 143 3.42 8.44 9.18
C LEU A 143 4.19 9.51 9.95
N TYR A 144 5.53 9.47 9.92
CA TYR A 144 6.35 10.48 10.58
C TYR A 144 6.09 11.88 10.02
N ALA A 145 6.04 12.03 8.69
CA ALA A 145 5.76 13.32 8.06
C ALA A 145 4.38 13.87 8.43
N VAL A 146 3.35 13.02 8.44
CA VAL A 146 1.98 13.37 8.82
C VAL A 146 1.89 13.73 10.31
N ILE A 147 2.52 12.96 11.19
CA ILE A 147 2.55 13.26 12.63
C ILE A 147 3.17 14.63 12.87
N LEU A 148 4.32 14.94 12.25
CA LEU A 148 4.90 16.28 12.34
C LEU A 148 3.94 17.35 11.80
N GLY A 149 3.36 17.14 10.62
CA GLY A 149 2.44 18.09 9.98
C GLY A 149 1.12 18.33 10.73
N LEU A 150 0.69 17.40 11.59
CA LEU A 150 -0.50 17.55 12.42
C LEU A 150 -0.20 18.15 13.81
N THR A 151 1.04 18.03 14.28
CA THR A 151 1.43 18.42 15.64
C THR A 151 2.20 19.73 15.72
N HIS A 152 2.78 20.17 14.61
CA HIS A 152 3.57 21.40 14.52
C HIS A 152 2.93 22.39 13.56
N THR A 153 3.12 23.68 13.84
CA THR A 153 2.73 24.78 12.96
C THR A 153 3.66 24.86 11.74
N PRO A 154 3.25 25.50 10.63
CA PRO A 154 4.12 25.67 9.46
C PRO A 154 5.47 26.34 9.76
N ALA A 155 5.50 27.29 10.70
CA ALA A 155 6.72 27.96 11.12
C ALA A 155 7.67 26.99 11.85
N GLU A 156 7.15 26.19 12.78
CA GLU A 156 7.93 25.17 13.49
C GLU A 156 8.43 24.07 12.55
N LEU A 157 7.65 23.67 11.54
CA LEU A 157 8.08 22.63 10.60
C LEU A 157 9.37 22.98 9.86
N ARG A 158 9.65 24.27 9.63
CA ARG A 158 10.88 24.74 8.97
C ARG A 158 12.15 24.43 9.76
N SER A 159 12.06 24.29 11.08
CA SER A 159 13.19 23.88 11.94
C SER A 159 13.27 22.37 12.18
N THR A 160 12.35 21.59 11.61
CA THR A 160 12.33 20.12 11.74
C THR A 160 12.85 19.41 10.50
N ALA A 161 12.99 18.08 10.60
CA ALA A 161 13.31 17.24 9.45
C ALA A 161 12.15 17.09 8.43
N HIS A 162 10.99 17.72 8.64
CA HIS A 162 9.77 17.51 7.83
C HIS A 162 10.01 17.70 6.34
N ALA A 163 10.65 18.79 5.90
CA ALA A 163 10.88 19.03 4.47
C ALA A 163 11.81 17.98 3.83
N ARG A 164 12.81 17.49 4.57
CA ARG A 164 13.74 16.47 4.09
C ARG A 164 13.04 15.11 3.98
N VAL A 165 12.36 14.71 5.04
CA VAL A 165 11.63 13.42 5.10
C VAL A 165 10.44 13.44 4.14
N GLY A 166 9.73 14.56 4.02
CA GLY A 166 8.61 14.72 3.10
C GLY A 166 8.99 14.52 1.63
N ARG A 167 10.19 14.94 1.19
CA ARG A 167 10.68 14.64 -0.16
C ARG A 167 10.90 13.15 -0.39
N ILE A 168 11.47 12.46 0.59
CA ILE A 168 11.67 11.00 0.53
C ILE A 168 10.31 10.29 0.52
N ALA A 169 9.38 10.73 1.38
CA ALA A 169 8.02 10.22 1.47
C ALA A 169 7.32 10.33 0.11
N VAL A 170 7.29 11.52 -0.47
CA VAL A 170 6.66 11.79 -1.77
C VAL A 170 7.25 10.92 -2.86
N ALA A 171 8.57 10.78 -2.93
CA ALA A 171 9.23 9.97 -3.94
C ALA A 171 8.88 8.48 -3.80
N ALA A 172 9.11 7.90 -2.62
CA ALA A 172 8.84 6.48 -2.37
C ALA A 172 7.36 6.15 -2.56
N TRP A 173 6.47 7.00 -2.06
CA TRP A 173 5.04 6.79 -2.10
C TRP A 173 4.46 6.95 -3.52
N SER A 174 4.88 7.99 -4.26
CA SER A 174 4.41 8.19 -5.64
C SER A 174 4.87 7.07 -6.56
N ILE A 175 6.15 6.65 -6.46
CA ILE A 175 6.68 5.56 -7.27
C ILE A 175 5.96 4.25 -6.91
N SER A 176 5.79 3.95 -5.62
CA SER A 176 5.04 2.77 -5.20
C SER A 176 3.61 2.76 -5.79
N LEU A 177 2.84 3.84 -5.63
CA LEU A 177 1.47 3.89 -6.15
C LEU A 177 1.42 3.75 -7.66
N PHE A 178 2.33 4.39 -8.38
CA PHE A 178 2.45 4.24 -9.82
C PHE A 178 2.70 2.78 -10.22
N LEU A 179 3.66 2.09 -9.58
CA LEU A 179 3.93 0.68 -9.84
C LEU A 179 2.76 -0.22 -9.46
N GLY A 180 1.98 0.13 -8.43
CA GLY A 180 0.74 -0.57 -8.08
C GLY A 180 -0.32 -0.46 -9.18
N ILE A 181 -0.46 0.71 -9.80
CA ILE A 181 -1.36 0.93 -10.95
C ILE A 181 -0.86 0.15 -12.16
N VAL A 182 0.45 0.16 -12.44
CA VAL A 182 1.06 -0.65 -13.50
C VAL A 182 0.79 -2.15 -13.28
N THR A 183 0.96 -2.64 -12.05
CA THR A 183 0.63 -4.02 -11.66
C THR A 183 -0.83 -4.34 -11.98
N TYR A 184 -1.75 -3.46 -11.62
CA TYR A 184 -3.17 -3.60 -11.93
C TYR A 184 -3.42 -3.67 -13.45
N VAL A 185 -2.82 -2.78 -14.23
CA VAL A 185 -2.98 -2.76 -15.70
C VAL A 185 -2.43 -4.05 -16.31
N MET A 186 -1.24 -4.48 -15.88
CA MET A 186 -0.63 -5.72 -16.37
C MET A 186 -1.53 -6.93 -16.10
N LEU A 187 -2.12 -7.03 -14.91
CA LEU A 187 -2.94 -8.17 -14.52
C LEU A 187 -4.38 -8.14 -15.07
N ASN A 188 -4.91 -7.00 -15.50
CA ASN A 188 -6.32 -6.91 -15.91
C ASN A 188 -6.51 -6.54 -17.38
N HIS A 189 -5.48 -6.01 -18.05
CA HIS A 189 -5.59 -5.49 -19.40
C HIS A 189 -4.49 -5.96 -20.36
N VAL A 190 -3.37 -6.51 -19.85
CA VAL A 190 -2.23 -6.92 -20.71
C VAL A 190 -2.02 -8.44 -20.68
N TYR A 191 -2.01 -9.04 -19.49
CA TYR A 191 -1.72 -10.46 -19.28
C TYR A 191 -2.83 -11.17 -18.51
N GLY A 192 -2.85 -12.50 -18.61
CA GLY A 192 -3.71 -13.37 -17.81
C GLY A 192 -3.20 -13.55 -16.38
N TRP A 193 -4.07 -14.07 -15.52
CA TRP A 193 -3.75 -14.39 -14.14
C TRP A 193 -4.50 -15.63 -13.65
N VAL A 194 -3.96 -16.26 -12.62
CA VAL A 194 -4.60 -17.34 -11.87
C VAL A 194 -4.64 -17.00 -10.37
N PRO A 195 -5.67 -17.45 -9.63
CA PRO A 195 -5.70 -17.28 -8.18
C PRO A 195 -4.47 -17.91 -7.51
N ARG A 196 -3.92 -17.21 -6.53
CA ARG A 196 -2.89 -17.68 -5.61
C ARG A 196 -3.40 -17.45 -4.20
N GLU A 197 -3.41 -18.50 -3.39
CA GLU A 197 -3.77 -18.38 -1.98
C GLU A 197 -2.73 -17.53 -1.24
N SER A 198 -3.23 -16.61 -0.42
CA SER A 198 -2.46 -15.57 0.27
C SER A 198 -1.41 -16.14 1.24
N MET A 199 -1.60 -17.38 1.72
CA MET A 199 -0.66 -18.09 2.59
C MET A 199 0.74 -18.31 1.97
N LEU A 200 0.86 -18.22 0.64
CA LEU A 200 2.10 -18.55 -0.09
C LEU A 200 3.04 -17.36 -0.35
N LEU A 201 2.74 -16.13 0.10
CA LEU A 201 3.71 -15.03 -0.06
C LEU A 201 5.01 -15.23 0.75
N LEU A 202 5.02 -16.14 1.72
CA LEU A 202 6.24 -16.53 2.43
C LEU A 202 7.11 -17.54 1.67
N VAL A 203 6.59 -18.15 0.60
CA VAL A 203 7.35 -19.10 -0.21
C VAL A 203 7.05 -18.83 -1.68
N ALA A 204 7.96 -18.10 -2.34
CA ALA A 204 8.04 -18.11 -3.79
C ALA A 204 8.42 -19.54 -4.21
N VAL A 205 7.44 -20.44 -4.33
CA VAL A 205 7.64 -21.77 -4.92
C VAL A 205 7.56 -21.57 -6.43
N PRO A 206 8.66 -21.73 -7.19
CA PRO A 206 8.58 -21.82 -8.64
C PRO A 206 7.64 -22.97 -8.98
N ARG A 207 6.69 -22.74 -9.89
CA ARG A 207 5.88 -23.85 -10.39
C ARG A 207 6.81 -24.88 -11.05
N PRO A 208 6.68 -26.17 -10.75
CA PRO A 208 7.43 -27.18 -11.45
C PRO A 208 7.09 -27.14 -12.94
N VAL A 209 8.12 -27.15 -13.79
CA VAL A 209 8.02 -27.00 -15.26
C VAL A 209 7.44 -28.26 -15.95
N TRP A 210 7.14 -29.33 -15.20
CA TRP A 210 6.79 -30.63 -15.78
C TRP A 210 5.29 -30.87 -16.04
N ASP A 211 4.41 -29.91 -15.79
CA ASP A 211 2.95 -30.08 -15.96
C ASP A 211 2.44 -29.84 -17.40
N LEU A 212 3.29 -30.10 -18.41
CA LEU A 212 2.97 -29.96 -19.84
C LEU A 212 2.89 -31.31 -20.59
N GLY A 213 2.68 -32.42 -19.89
CA GLY A 213 2.67 -33.75 -20.49
C GLY A 213 1.58 -34.65 -19.96
N GLY A 214 0.35 -34.47 -20.41
CA GLY A 214 -0.74 -35.38 -20.06
C GLY A 214 -2.03 -35.06 -20.77
N GLU A 215 -2.14 -35.42 -22.06
CA GLU A 215 -3.31 -36.08 -22.67
C GLU A 215 -3.05 -36.30 -24.17
N SER A 216 -2.42 -37.42 -24.49
CA SER A 216 -2.53 -38.04 -25.82
C SER A 216 -2.65 -39.55 -25.66
N GLY A 217 -3.79 -40.10 -26.07
CA GLY A 217 -3.92 -41.55 -26.28
C GLY A 217 -5.20 -42.20 -25.75
N GLY A 218 -6.37 -41.66 -26.07
CA GLY A 218 -7.64 -42.39 -25.99
C GLY A 218 -8.13 -42.82 -27.37
N ARG A 219 -7.58 -43.93 -27.89
CA ARG A 219 -8.09 -44.90 -28.90
C ARG A 219 -7.18 -46.13 -28.68
N GLU A 220 -7.62 -47.34 -28.40
CA GLU A 220 -8.78 -48.15 -28.84
C GLU A 220 -9.28 -49.04 -27.68
#